data_AF-A0A6N2EM26-F1
#
_entry.id   AF-A0A6N2EM26-F1
#
_cell.length_a   1.000
_cell.length_b   1.000
_cell.length_c   1.000
_cell.angle_alpha   90.00
_cell.angle_beta   90.00
_cell.angle_gamma   90.00
#
_symmetry.space_group_name_H-M   'P 1'
#
loop_
_entity.id
_entity.type
_entity.pdbx_description
1 polymer ?
#
loop_
_entity_poly.entity_id
_entity_poly.type
_entity_poly.pdbx_seq_one_letter_code
_entity_poly.pdbx_strand_id
1 'polypeptide(L)'
;MGSRLRRSSSPEPPNRKLDQPVGEWPFLDQQQLQPSRSRSRMVCMTCHFFRHHSGVNCIPLLTCQLHQGLLAHGEHLAHRCPSWTEDLARYRGWAPEAG
;
A
#
# COMPACT_ATOMS: atom_id res chain seq x y z
N MET A 1 2.79 -9.35 -55.36
CA MET A 1 3.17 -10.49 -54.50
C MET A 1 3.31 -9.97 -53.08
N GLY A 2 2.31 -10.20 -52.21
CA GLY A 2 2.32 -9.72 -50.83
C GLY A 2 2.24 -10.90 -49.87
N SER A 3 3.37 -11.25 -49.26
CA SER A 3 3.50 -12.38 -48.35
C SER A 3 2.82 -12.06 -47.02
N ARG A 4 1.72 -12.76 -46.71
CA ARG A 4 1.08 -12.69 -45.39
C ARG A 4 1.98 -13.38 -44.37
N LEU A 5 2.60 -12.63 -43.47
CA LEU A 5 3.29 -13.18 -42.31
C LEU A 5 2.23 -13.81 -41.38
N ARG A 6 2.23 -15.15 -41.30
CA ARG A 6 1.47 -15.92 -40.30
C ARG A 6 1.96 -15.51 -38.91
N ARG A 7 1.06 -14.96 -38.09
CA ARG A 7 1.31 -14.72 -36.68
C ARG A 7 1.25 -16.08 -35.97
N SER A 8 2.40 -16.65 -35.67
CA SER A 8 2.52 -17.87 -34.87
C SER A 8 1.96 -17.60 -33.47
N SER A 9 0.89 -18.28 -33.11
CA SER A 9 0.31 -18.27 -31.76
C SER A 9 1.28 -18.93 -30.79
N SER A 10 1.85 -18.13 -29.89
CA SER A 10 2.65 -18.62 -28.76
C SER A 10 1.73 -19.28 -27.72
N PRO A 11 2.07 -20.44 -27.16
CA PRO A 11 1.28 -21.04 -26.09
C PRO A 11 1.37 -20.16 -24.84
N GLU A 12 0.21 -19.77 -24.30
CA GLU A 12 0.11 -19.03 -23.04
C GLU A 12 0.66 -19.89 -21.88
N PRO A 13 1.34 -19.27 -20.89
CA PRO A 13 1.82 -20.00 -19.72
C PRO A 13 0.66 -20.60 -18.94
N PRO A 14 0.83 -21.78 -18.32
CA PRO A 14 -0.23 -22.46 -17.59
C PRO A 14 -0.75 -21.56 -16.46
N ASN A 15 -2.04 -21.29 -16.55
CA ASN A 15 -2.88 -20.56 -15.61
C ASN A 15 -2.60 -21.02 -14.16
N ARG A 16 -1.87 -20.21 -13.38
CA ARG A 16 -1.60 -20.47 -11.96
C ARG A 16 -2.91 -20.30 -11.20
N LYS A 17 -3.61 -21.42 -10.99
CA LYS A 17 -4.76 -21.66 -10.08
C LYS A 17 -5.32 -20.39 -9.41
N LEU A 18 -6.26 -19.73 -10.08
CA LEU A 18 -7.13 -18.70 -9.49
C LEU A 18 -8.38 -19.30 -8.80
N ASP A 19 -8.53 -20.62 -8.82
CA ASP A 19 -9.74 -21.34 -8.41
C ASP A 19 -9.69 -21.94 -6.98
N GLN A 20 -8.86 -21.36 -6.10
CA GLN A 20 -8.92 -21.72 -4.70
C GLN A 20 -9.97 -20.84 -4.02
N PRO A 21 -11.01 -21.40 -3.37
CA PRO A 21 -11.91 -20.59 -2.57
C PRO A 21 -11.06 -19.84 -1.55
N VAL A 22 -11.18 -18.51 -1.53
CA VAL A 22 -10.58 -17.68 -0.48
C VAL A 22 -11.20 -18.17 0.83
N GLY A 23 -10.41 -18.88 1.63
CA GLY A 23 -10.83 -19.36 2.92
C GLY A 23 -11.25 -18.21 3.83
N GLU A 24 -12.04 -18.52 4.85
CA GLU A 24 -12.38 -17.54 5.89
C GLU A 24 -11.10 -17.00 6.54
N TRP A 25 -11.02 -15.68 6.71
CA TRP A 25 -9.90 -15.05 7.40
C TRP A 25 -10.08 -15.29 8.90
N PRO A 26 -9.23 -16.12 9.55
CA PRO A 26 -9.36 -16.38 10.97
C PRO A 26 -9.11 -15.09 11.75
N PHE A 27 -9.77 -14.95 12.91
CA PHE A 27 -9.45 -13.90 13.85
C PHE A 27 -7.98 -14.05 14.32
N LEU A 28 -7.26 -12.93 14.38
CA LEU A 28 -5.89 -12.89 14.87
C LEU A 28 -5.87 -12.33 16.29
N ASP A 29 -5.48 -13.16 17.25
CA ASP A 29 -5.31 -12.75 18.63
C ASP A 29 -4.09 -11.85 18.80
N GLN A 30 -4.11 -11.00 19.84
CA GLN A 30 -3.03 -10.02 20.09
C GLN A 30 -1.64 -10.66 20.23
N GLN A 31 -1.55 -11.90 20.70
CA GLN A 31 -0.28 -12.65 20.81
C GLN A 31 0.29 -13.06 19.45
N GLN A 32 -0.56 -13.18 18.43
CA GLN A 32 -0.17 -13.50 17.05
C GLN A 32 0.29 -12.25 16.29
N LEU A 33 -0.13 -11.06 16.73
CA LEU A 33 0.27 -9.79 16.15
C LEU A 33 1.71 -9.46 16.57
N GLN A 34 2.60 -9.37 15.60
CA GLN A 34 3.95 -8.85 15.82
C GLN A 34 3.88 -7.32 15.86
N PRO A 35 4.27 -6.66 16.98
CA PRO A 35 4.28 -5.21 17.04
C PRO A 35 5.26 -4.69 15.99
N SER A 36 4.76 -3.85 15.08
CA SER A 36 5.58 -3.29 14.02
C SER A 36 6.46 -2.18 14.58
N ARG A 37 7.58 -2.54 15.22
CA ARG A 37 8.43 -1.61 15.97
C ARG A 37 9.04 -0.48 15.12
N SER A 38 9.06 -0.60 13.80
CA SER A 38 9.70 0.39 12.92
C SER A 38 9.10 0.44 11.51
N ARG A 39 8.80 -0.71 10.87
CA ARG A 39 8.41 -0.76 9.45
C ARG A 39 7.04 -0.14 9.14
N SER A 40 5.99 -0.51 9.88
CA SER A 40 4.64 0.00 9.65
C SER A 40 4.42 1.39 10.23
N ARG A 41 5.22 1.77 11.23
CA ARG A 41 5.14 3.09 11.85
C ARG A 41 5.71 4.16 10.91
N MET A 42 6.74 3.83 10.12
CA MET A 42 7.43 4.74 9.20
C MET A 42 6.79 4.94 7.82
N VAL A 43 5.61 4.36 7.54
CA VAL A 43 5.03 4.44 6.19
C VAL A 43 4.41 5.81 5.92
N CYS A 44 4.22 6.17 4.66
CA CYS A 44 3.68 7.48 4.31
C CYS A 44 2.26 7.70 4.81
N MET A 45 1.44 6.64 4.94
CA MET A 45 0.09 6.76 5.48
C MET A 45 0.05 7.27 6.94
N THR A 46 1.10 7.01 7.72
CA THR A 46 1.20 7.43 9.13
C THR A 46 2.01 8.72 9.32
N CYS A 47 2.50 9.34 8.23
CA CYS A 47 3.34 10.53 8.32
C CYS A 47 2.54 11.81 8.56
N HIS A 48 3.16 12.83 9.17
CA HIS A 48 2.51 14.10 9.49
C HIS A 48 1.94 14.85 8.27
N PHE A 49 2.62 14.73 7.13
CA PHE A 49 2.26 15.36 5.87
C PHE A 49 1.26 14.55 5.05
N PHE A 50 0.77 13.44 5.60
CA PHE A 50 -0.27 12.64 4.97
C PHE A 50 -1.60 13.40 4.95
N ARG A 51 -2.29 13.33 3.83
CA ARG A 51 -3.63 13.88 3.62
C ARG A 51 -4.47 12.87 2.86
N HIS A 52 -5.71 12.73 3.30
CA HIS A 52 -6.75 12.06 2.54
C HIS A 52 -7.78 13.11 2.12
N HIS A 53 -8.28 13.00 0.89
CA HIS A 53 -9.46 13.73 0.48
C HIS A 53 -10.33 12.85 -0.41
N SER A 54 -11.62 13.11 -0.39
CA SER A 54 -12.55 12.44 -1.30
C SER A 54 -12.37 13.04 -2.69
N GLY A 55 -11.93 12.22 -3.64
CA GLY A 55 -11.88 12.56 -5.05
C GLY A 55 -13.26 12.48 -5.70
N VAL A 56 -13.27 12.54 -7.04
CA VAL A 56 -14.49 12.28 -7.83
C VAL A 56 -15.06 10.91 -7.47
N ASN A 57 -16.39 10.82 -7.36
CA ASN A 57 -17.10 9.60 -6.97
C ASN A 57 -16.72 9.04 -5.58
N CYS A 58 -16.25 9.89 -4.66
CA CYS A 58 -15.86 9.50 -3.30
C CYS A 58 -14.69 8.50 -3.24
N ILE A 59 -13.88 8.42 -4.30
CA ILE A 59 -12.67 7.59 -4.29
C ILE A 59 -11.64 8.29 -3.39
N PRO A 60 -11.13 7.63 -2.32
CA PRO A 60 -10.17 8.25 -1.43
C PRO A 60 -8.84 8.46 -2.15
N LEU A 61 -8.42 9.72 -2.23
CA LEU A 61 -7.12 10.11 -2.74
C LEU A 61 -6.17 10.24 -1.55
N LEU A 62 -5.23 9.30 -1.49
CA LEU A 62 -4.18 9.24 -0.47
C LEU A 62 -2.96 9.99 -1.02
N THR A 63 -2.51 11.01 -0.29
CA THR A 63 -1.38 11.84 -0.73
C THR A 63 -0.45 12.15 0.44
N CYS A 64 0.85 12.26 0.15
CA CYS A 64 1.82 12.86 1.05
C CYS A 64 2.38 14.13 0.42
N GLN A 65 2.25 15.26 1.11
CA GLN A 65 2.73 16.55 0.60
C GLN A 65 4.27 16.58 0.42
N LEU A 66 5.01 15.80 1.23
CA LEU A 66 6.47 15.68 1.10
C LEU A 66 6.88 15.00 -0.21
N HIS A 67 6.12 13.96 -0.61
CA HIS A 67 6.39 13.23 -1.86
C HIS A 67 5.70 13.87 -3.07
N GLN A 68 5.00 14.99 -2.91
CA GLN A 68 4.37 15.76 -4.00
C GLN A 68 3.48 14.93 -4.94
N GLY A 69 2.84 13.88 -4.42
CA GLY A 69 2.01 12.98 -5.22
C GLY A 69 2.79 12.00 -6.13
N LEU A 70 4.11 11.86 -5.96
CA LEU A 70 4.94 10.92 -6.71
C LEU A 70 4.76 9.45 -6.28
N LEU A 71 4.01 9.20 -5.21
CA LEU A 71 3.66 7.85 -4.78
C LEU A 71 2.40 7.39 -5.50
N ALA A 72 2.49 6.25 -6.19
CA ALA A 72 1.35 5.63 -6.82
C ALA A 72 0.28 5.24 -5.79
N HIS A 73 -0.94 4.96 -6.28
CA HIS A 73 -2.01 4.49 -5.41
C HIS A 73 -1.59 3.20 -4.69
N GLY A 74 -1.81 3.14 -3.37
CA GLY A 74 -1.38 2.01 -2.53
C GLY A 74 0.08 2.07 -2.03
N GLU A 75 1.00 2.74 -2.73
CA GLU A 75 2.42 2.82 -2.32
C GLU A 75 2.61 3.46 -0.94
N HIS A 76 1.67 4.31 -0.51
CA HIS A 76 1.68 4.94 0.81
C HIS A 76 1.64 3.95 1.98
N LEU A 77 1.21 2.70 1.74
CA LEU A 77 1.15 1.63 2.74
C LEU A 77 2.49 0.92 2.95
N ALA A 78 3.42 1.03 2.00
CA ALA A 78 4.71 0.34 2.04
C ALA A 78 5.91 1.31 2.01
N HIS A 79 5.74 2.48 1.38
CA HIS A 79 6.79 3.47 1.21
C HIS A 79 7.08 4.19 2.52
N ARG A 80 8.35 4.24 2.92
CA ARG A 80 8.77 4.94 4.14
C ARG A 80 8.95 6.43 3.90
N CYS A 81 8.38 7.26 4.76
CA CYS A 81 8.49 8.71 4.66
C CYS A 81 9.63 9.24 5.55
N PRO A 82 10.61 9.99 5.00
CA PRO A 82 11.69 10.57 5.80
C PRO A 82 11.22 11.56 6.86
N SER A 83 10.05 12.18 6.66
CA SER A 83 9.45 13.07 7.65
C SER A 83 8.81 12.33 8.84
N TRP A 84 8.78 10.99 8.82
CA TRP A 84 8.38 10.26 10.00
C TRP A 84 9.50 10.28 11.03
N THR A 85 9.25 10.86 12.20
CA THR A 85 10.18 10.85 13.33
C THR A 85 9.45 10.42 14.60
N GLU A 86 10.15 9.66 15.45
CA GLU A 86 9.60 9.19 16.74
C GLU A 86 9.25 10.36 17.68
N ASP A 87 9.98 11.47 17.56
CA ASP A 87 9.70 12.72 18.27
C ASP A 87 8.35 13.34 17.88
N LEU A 88 7.93 13.27 16.60
CA LEU A 88 6.62 13.78 16.20
C LEU A 88 5.46 13.01 16.85
N ALA A 89 5.62 11.69 17.00
CA ALA A 89 4.63 10.86 17.68
C ALA A 89 4.54 11.19 19.18
N ARG A 90 5.71 11.34 19.83
CA ARG A 90 5.79 11.62 21.28
C ARG A 90 5.41 13.04 21.67
N TYR A 91 5.87 14.07 20.95
CA TYR A 91 5.68 15.47 21.35
C TYR A 91 4.34 16.05 20.95
N ARG A 92 3.71 15.56 19.88
CA ARG A 92 2.44 16.11 19.38
C ARG A 92 1.24 15.18 19.57
N GLY A 93 1.44 14.01 20.20
CA GLY A 93 0.41 12.98 20.30
C GLY A 93 -0.06 12.48 18.93
N TRP A 94 0.80 12.57 17.91
CA TRP A 94 0.46 12.23 16.54
C TRP A 94 0.57 10.72 16.31
N ALA A 95 -0.47 10.12 15.71
CA ALA A 95 -0.61 8.68 15.51
C ALA A 95 -0.39 7.88 16.82
N PRO A 96 -1.30 8.00 17.82
CA PRO A 96 -1.17 7.34 19.12
C PRO A 96 -1.13 5.81 19.02
N GLU A 97 -1.71 5.22 17.98
CA GLU A 97 -1.63 3.79 17.66
C GLU A 97 -0.21 3.33 17.28
N ALA A 98 0.67 4.27 16.94
CA ALA A 98 2.09 4.01 16.68
C ALA A 98 2.96 4.07 17.96
N GLY A 99 2.38 4.35 19.13
CA GLY A 99 3.04 4.28 20.45
C GLY A 99 3.24 2.85 20.90
#